data_AF-A0A1V5ZYE9-F1
#
_entry.id   AF-A0A1V5ZYE9-F1
#
_cell.length_a   1.000
_cell.length_b   1.000
_cell.length_c   1.000
_cell.angle_alpha   90.00
_cell.angle_beta   90.00
_cell.angle_gamma   90.00
#
_symmetry.space_group_name_H-M   'P 1'
#
loop_
_entity.id
_entity.type
_entity.pdbx_description
1 polymer ?
#
loop_
_entity_poly.entity_id
_entity_poly.type
_entity_poly.pdbx_seq_one_letter_code
_entity_poly.pdbx_strand_id
1 'polypeptide(L)'
;MAEFGRIEKTLHVLTYIDDETKRRNTLLQLNRGEARHSLARLVFYAKRGELRQRYREGQEDQLSALGLVVNAIVLWNTIYMNAALSKLRQDGYPVVEDEVSRLSPLISEHINILGRYSFAVPEAIKRGELRPLRDLEGDE
;
A
#
# COMPACT_ATOMS: atom_id res chain seq x y z
N MET A 1 32.18 11.11 -21.12
CA MET A 1 31.15 10.91 -20.08
C MET A 1 30.08 9.89 -20.48
N ALA A 2 29.55 9.90 -21.72
CA ALA A 2 28.55 8.92 -22.16
C ALA A 2 29.06 7.46 -22.17
N GLU A 3 30.33 7.22 -22.47
CA GLU A 3 30.90 5.87 -22.52
C GLU A 3 31.08 5.23 -21.13
N PHE A 4 31.50 6.00 -20.13
CA PHE A 4 31.55 5.54 -18.73
C PHE A 4 30.18 5.09 -18.22
N GLY A 5 29.11 5.82 -18.59
CA GLY A 5 27.74 5.41 -18.26
C GLY A 5 27.29 4.12 -18.96
N ARG A 6 27.89 3.74 -20.10
CA ARG A 6 27.62 2.45 -20.76
C ARG A 6 28.30 1.31 -20.03
N ILE A 7 29.53 1.50 -19.55
CA ILE A 7 30.27 0.50 -18.76
C ILE A 7 29.50 0.16 -17.49
N GLU A 8 29.06 1.18 -16.73
CA GLU A 8 28.27 0.99 -15.52
C GLU A 8 26.93 0.27 -15.78
N LYS A 9 26.23 0.62 -16.88
CA LYS A 9 25.00 -0.08 -17.26
C LYS A 9 25.26 -1.55 -17.61
N THR A 10 26.28 -1.84 -18.39
CA THR A 10 26.63 -3.22 -18.76
C THR A 10 27.00 -4.03 -17.52
N LEU A 11 27.83 -3.48 -16.63
CA LEU A 11 28.17 -4.13 -15.36
C LEU A 11 26.92 -4.38 -14.52
N HIS A 12 26.04 -3.38 -14.38
CA HIS A 12 24.78 -3.53 -13.67
C HIS A 12 23.90 -4.65 -14.23
N VAL A 13 23.71 -4.71 -15.54
CA VAL A 13 22.90 -5.73 -16.22
C VAL A 13 23.51 -7.12 -16.04
N LEU A 14 24.83 -7.25 -16.20
CA LEU A 14 25.52 -8.54 -16.01
C LEU A 14 25.38 -9.02 -14.56
N THR A 15 25.63 -8.16 -13.57
CA THR A 15 25.43 -8.54 -12.16
C THR A 15 23.96 -8.87 -11.87
N TYR A 16 23.00 -8.18 -12.50
CA TYR A 16 21.57 -8.45 -12.28
C TYR A 16 21.13 -9.82 -12.84
N ILE A 17 21.73 -10.25 -13.96
CA ILE A 17 21.48 -11.58 -14.53
C ILE A 17 22.12 -12.68 -13.67
N ASP A 18 23.36 -12.46 -13.24
CA ASP A 18 24.18 -13.44 -12.53
C ASP A 18 23.77 -13.62 -11.05
N ASP A 19 23.47 -12.52 -10.34
CA ASP A 19 23.14 -12.54 -8.92
C ASP A 19 21.62 -12.59 -8.67
N GLU A 20 21.14 -13.76 -8.29
CA GLU A 20 19.73 -13.98 -7.91
C GLU A 20 19.29 -13.11 -6.73
N THR A 21 20.15 -12.89 -5.73
CA THR A 21 19.84 -12.08 -4.56
C THR A 21 19.65 -10.61 -4.96
N LYS A 22 20.55 -10.09 -5.79
CA LYS A 22 20.43 -8.73 -6.35
C LYS A 22 19.16 -8.57 -7.18
N ARG A 23 18.83 -9.56 -8.03
CA ARG A 23 17.59 -9.59 -8.80
C ARG A 23 16.36 -9.58 -7.91
N ARG A 24 16.31 -10.47 -6.91
CA ARG A 24 15.19 -10.58 -5.96
C ARG A 24 14.96 -9.28 -5.19
N ASN A 25 16.03 -8.67 -4.67
CA ASN A 25 15.95 -7.39 -3.98
C ASN A 25 15.42 -6.27 -4.88
N THR A 26 15.88 -6.21 -6.13
CA THR A 26 15.41 -5.24 -7.12
C THR A 26 13.92 -5.42 -7.43
N LEU A 27 13.48 -6.67 -7.63
CA LEU A 27 12.07 -6.99 -7.86
C LEU A 27 11.18 -6.65 -6.65
N LEU A 28 11.65 -6.90 -5.42
CA LEU A 28 10.92 -6.50 -4.22
C LEU A 28 10.71 -4.98 -4.13
N GLN A 29 11.74 -4.18 -4.46
CA GLN A 29 11.62 -2.73 -4.51
C GLN A 29 10.66 -2.27 -5.62
N LEU A 30 10.76 -2.86 -6.81
CA LEU A 30 9.84 -2.58 -7.92
C LEU A 30 8.40 -2.90 -7.55
N ASN A 31 8.13 -4.09 -7.01
CA ASN A 31 6.80 -4.50 -6.55
C ASN A 31 6.22 -3.53 -5.52
N ARG A 32 7.05 -3.03 -4.59
CA ARG A 32 6.62 -2.03 -3.61
C ARG A 32 6.23 -0.70 -4.28
N GLY A 33 7.03 -0.24 -5.24
CA GLY A 33 6.74 0.96 -6.02
C GLY A 33 5.46 0.80 -6.84
N GLU A 34 5.32 -0.32 -7.55
CA GLU A 34 4.17 -0.64 -8.38
C GLU A 34 2.88 -0.76 -7.56
N ALA A 35 2.92 -1.45 -6.42
CA ALA A 35 1.79 -1.56 -5.51
C ALA A 35 1.36 -0.18 -4.98
N ARG A 36 2.31 0.69 -4.60
CA ARG A 36 2.02 2.07 -4.19
C ARG A 36 1.40 2.87 -5.34
N HIS A 37 1.93 2.75 -6.54
CA HIS A 37 1.38 3.42 -7.72
C HIS A 37 -0.01 2.89 -8.07
N SER A 38 -0.25 1.59 -7.93
CA SER A 38 -1.57 0.97 -8.13
C SER A 38 -2.60 1.54 -7.15
N LEU A 39 -2.26 1.59 -5.86
CA LEU A 39 -3.09 2.21 -4.82
C LEU A 39 -3.37 3.69 -5.12
N ALA A 40 -2.33 4.45 -5.49
CA ALA A 40 -2.49 5.86 -5.84
C ALA A 40 -3.42 6.05 -7.05
N ARG A 41 -3.32 5.21 -8.09
CA ARG A 41 -4.23 5.23 -9.24
C ARG A 41 -5.67 4.91 -8.83
N LEU A 42 -5.87 3.92 -7.98
CA LEU A 42 -7.19 3.53 -7.50
C LEU A 42 -7.87 4.68 -6.73
N VAL A 43 -7.15 5.30 -5.80
CA VAL A 43 -7.61 6.48 -5.04
C VAL A 43 -7.87 7.68 -5.95
N PHE A 44 -7.03 7.90 -6.96
CA PHE A 44 -7.20 8.99 -7.91
C PHE A 44 -8.41 8.79 -8.83
N TYR A 45 -8.61 7.56 -9.33
CA TYR A 45 -9.73 7.20 -10.21
C TYR A 45 -11.09 7.35 -9.53
N ALA A 46 -11.14 7.26 -8.19
CA ALA A 46 -12.32 7.54 -7.37
C ALA A 46 -13.03 8.87 -7.72
N LYS A 47 -12.28 9.86 -8.23
CA LYS A 47 -12.80 11.15 -8.73
C LYS A 47 -13.28 11.12 -10.19
N ARG A 48 -13.77 9.97 -10.69
CA ARG A 48 -14.25 9.77 -12.08
C ARG A 48 -13.18 10.01 -13.17
N GLY A 49 -11.90 9.98 -12.82
CA GLY A 49 -10.81 10.15 -13.80
C GLY A 49 -10.76 11.52 -14.51
N GLU A 50 -11.52 12.53 -14.06
CA GLU A 50 -11.53 13.85 -14.69
C GLU A 50 -10.48 14.79 -14.07
N LEU A 51 -9.38 15.01 -14.81
CA LEU A 51 -8.44 16.12 -14.58
C LEU A 51 -9.10 17.46 -14.97
N ARG A 52 -10.00 17.95 -14.13
CA ARG A 52 -10.54 19.32 -14.27
C ARG A 52 -9.63 20.32 -13.57
N GLN A 53 -8.47 20.62 -14.16
CA GLN A 53 -7.89 21.97 -14.13
C GLN A 53 -6.59 22.05 -14.96
N ARG A 54 -6.52 23.04 -15.84
CA ARG A 54 -5.25 23.62 -16.32
C ARG A 54 -4.67 24.39 -15.15
N TYR A 55 -3.54 23.99 -14.56
CA TYR A 55 -2.50 24.84 -13.94
C TYR A 55 -1.45 23.93 -13.25
N ARG A 56 -0.17 24.28 -13.35
CA ARG A 56 0.97 23.49 -12.82
C ARG A 56 1.04 23.49 -11.28
N GLU A 57 0.71 24.60 -10.62
CA GLU A 57 0.69 24.70 -9.15
C GLU A 57 -0.40 23.81 -8.51
N GLY A 58 -1.58 23.71 -9.13
CA GLY A 58 -2.66 22.84 -8.61
C GLY A 58 -2.35 21.33 -8.70
N GLN A 59 -1.36 20.92 -9.51
CA GLN A 59 -0.93 19.52 -9.59
C GLN A 59 -0.09 19.12 -8.39
N GLU A 60 0.76 20.02 -7.87
CA GLU A 60 1.59 19.73 -6.69
C GLU A 60 0.74 19.56 -5.44
N ASP A 61 -0.27 20.41 -5.26
CA ASP A 61 -1.24 20.28 -4.16
C ASP A 61 -2.06 18.98 -4.26
N GLN A 62 -2.47 18.60 -5.47
CA GLN A 62 -3.20 17.35 -5.69
C GLN A 62 -2.33 16.11 -5.46
N LEU A 63 -1.06 16.13 -5.89
CA LEU A 63 -0.10 15.06 -5.63
C LEU A 63 0.21 14.94 -4.14
N SER A 64 0.31 16.06 -3.44
CA SER A 64 0.51 16.12 -1.99
C SER A 64 -0.70 15.55 -1.24
N ALA A 65 -1.91 15.96 -1.62
CA ALA A 65 -3.16 15.44 -1.06
C ALA A 65 -3.36 13.94 -1.36
N LEU A 66 -3.04 13.50 -2.57
CA LEU A 66 -3.07 12.09 -2.95
C LEU A 66 -2.07 11.29 -2.12
N GLY A 67 -0.85 11.81 -1.96
CA GLY A 67 0.19 11.21 -1.11
C GLY A 67 -0.29 11.07 0.33
N LEU A 68 -0.96 12.09 0.88
CA LEU A 68 -1.55 12.05 2.22
C LEU A 68 -2.59 10.94 2.36
N VAL A 69 -3.54 10.84 1.42
CA VAL A 69 -4.58 9.81 1.45
C VAL A 69 -3.99 8.41 1.32
N VAL A 70 -3.04 8.21 0.39
CA VAL A 70 -2.33 6.93 0.23
C VAL A 70 -1.59 6.55 1.51
N ASN A 71 -0.90 7.49 2.15
CA ASN A 71 -0.19 7.24 3.41
C ASN A 71 -1.18 6.96 4.56
N ALA A 72 -2.32 7.63 4.62
CA ALA A 72 -3.37 7.37 5.61
C ALA A 72 -3.96 5.97 5.46
N ILE A 73 -4.17 5.50 4.22
CA ILE A 73 -4.60 4.12 3.93
C ILE A 73 -3.55 3.12 4.41
N VAL A 74 -2.27 3.35 4.09
CA VAL A 74 -1.17 2.48 4.51
C VAL A 74 -1.08 2.40 6.04
N LEU A 75 -1.23 3.53 6.72
CA LEU A 75 -1.26 3.58 8.18
C LEU A 75 -2.44 2.78 8.73
N TRP A 76 -3.64 2.98 8.18
CA TRP A 76 -4.84 2.25 8.56
C TRP A 76 -4.63 0.74 8.41
N ASN A 77 -4.16 0.30 7.24
CA ASN A 77 -3.87 -1.11 6.99
C ASN A 77 -2.86 -1.66 7.98
N THR A 78 -1.78 -0.93 8.25
CA THR A 78 -0.74 -1.38 9.19
C THR A 78 -1.30 -1.60 10.61
N ILE A 79 -2.15 -0.68 11.09
CA ILE A 79 -2.81 -0.79 12.40
C ILE A 79 -3.74 -2.01 12.46
N TYR A 80 -4.59 -2.18 11.45
CA TYR A 80 -5.54 -3.30 11.43
C TYR A 80 -4.87 -4.65 11.18
N MET A 81 -3.80 -4.71 10.39
CA MET A 81 -3.00 -5.92 10.22
C MET A 81 -2.36 -6.33 11.54
N ASN A 82 -1.82 -5.38 12.32
CA ASN A 82 -1.29 -5.68 13.65
C ASN A 82 -2.39 -6.18 14.62
N ALA A 83 -3.58 -5.58 14.57
CA ALA A 83 -4.73 -6.04 15.35
C ALA A 83 -5.16 -7.46 14.96
N ALA A 84 -5.21 -7.76 13.66
CA ALA A 84 -5.53 -9.09 13.14
C ALA A 84 -4.48 -10.13 13.56
N LEU A 85 -3.18 -9.82 13.43
CA LEU A 85 -2.10 -10.69 13.91
C LEU A 85 -2.19 -10.94 15.42
N SER A 86 -2.56 -9.91 16.20
CA SER A 86 -2.74 -10.04 17.64
C SER A 86 -3.91 -10.98 17.99
N LYS A 87 -5.03 -10.87 17.26
CA LYS A 87 -6.18 -11.76 17.42
C LYS A 87 -5.84 -13.20 17.04
N LEU A 88 -5.15 -13.42 15.91
CA LEU A 88 -4.69 -14.75 15.49
C LEU A 88 -3.80 -15.42 16.55
N ARG A 89 -2.86 -14.67 17.14
CA ARG A 89 -2.02 -15.17 18.24
C ARG A 89 -2.84 -15.54 19.48
N GLN A 90 -3.86 -14.74 19.82
CA GLN A 90 -4.76 -15.02 20.96
C GLN A 90 -5.62 -16.27 20.72
N ASP A 91 -6.03 -16.49 19.48
CA ASP A 91 -6.83 -17.65 19.07
C ASP A 91 -6.01 -18.94 18.92
N GLY A 92 -4.70 -18.87 19.20
CA GLY A 92 -3.79 -20.02 19.15
C GLY A 92 -3.30 -20.37 17.74
N TYR A 93 -3.55 -19.53 16.74
CA TYR A 93 -3.01 -19.75 15.40
C TYR A 93 -1.49 -19.48 15.37
N PRO A 94 -0.69 -20.34 14.71
CA PRO A 94 0.73 -20.13 14.58
C PRO A 94 1.00 -18.93 13.65
N VAL A 95 1.55 -17.85 14.21
CA VAL A 95 2.01 -16.68 13.43
C VAL A 95 3.52 -16.76 13.28
N VAL A 96 3.99 -17.07 12.06
CA VAL A 96 5.42 -17.19 11.74
C VAL A 96 5.97 -15.80 11.40
N GLU A 97 6.94 -15.30 12.18
CA GLU A 97 7.49 -13.95 12.00
C GLU A 97 8.13 -13.71 10.62
N ASP A 98 8.70 -14.75 10.01
CA ASP A 98 9.22 -14.65 8.63
C ASP A 98 8.09 -14.37 7.61
N GLU A 99 6.90 -14.91 7.82
CA GLU A 99 5.73 -14.64 6.98
C GLU A 99 5.16 -13.23 7.23
N VAL A 100 5.13 -12.81 8.51
CA VAL A 100 4.75 -11.44 8.88
C VAL A 100 5.62 -10.41 8.17
N SER A 101 6.93 -10.68 8.04
CA SER A 101 7.87 -9.79 7.34
C SER A 101 7.55 -9.60 5.85
N ARG A 102 6.80 -10.54 5.24
CA ARG A 102 6.41 -10.52 3.82
C ARG A 102 5.10 -9.79 3.58
N LEU A 103 4.38 -9.43 4.64
CA LEU A 103 3.11 -8.72 4.53
C LEU A 103 3.28 -7.32 3.95
N SER A 104 2.34 -6.91 3.10
CA SER A 104 2.31 -5.59 2.49
C SER A 104 1.08 -4.80 2.96
N PRO A 105 1.24 -3.60 3.54
CA PRO A 105 0.12 -2.75 3.93
C PRO A 105 -0.52 -2.01 2.74
N LEU A 106 -0.16 -2.35 1.50
CA LEU A 106 -0.67 -1.70 0.28
C LEU A 106 -1.93 -2.37 -0.28
N ILE A 107 -2.47 -3.37 0.41
CA ILE A 107 -3.76 -4.00 0.07
C ILE A 107 -4.90 -2.96 0.09
N SER A 108 -5.84 -3.06 -0.85
CA SER A 108 -6.91 -2.05 -0.98
C SER A 108 -8.26 -2.58 -1.41
N GLU A 109 -8.41 -3.89 -1.60
CA GLU A 109 -9.67 -4.54 -2.00
C GLU A 109 -10.78 -4.36 -0.95
N HIS A 110 -10.41 -4.27 0.33
CA HIS A 110 -11.34 -4.04 1.45
C HIS A 110 -11.76 -2.57 1.60
N ILE A 111 -11.19 -1.65 0.82
CA ILE A 111 -11.44 -0.21 0.94
C ILE A 111 -12.50 0.19 -0.07
N ASN A 112 -13.62 0.68 0.44
CA ASN A 112 -14.64 1.27 -0.42
C ASN A 112 -14.19 2.64 -0.92
N ILE A 113 -13.74 2.70 -2.18
CA ILE A 113 -13.22 3.91 -2.83
C ILE A 113 -14.30 4.60 -3.69
N LEU A 114 -15.36 3.89 -4.07
CA LEU A 114 -16.43 4.40 -4.92
C LEU A 114 -17.79 4.06 -4.31
N GLY A 115 -18.64 5.08 -4.11
CA GLY A 115 -20.03 4.86 -3.69
C GLY A 115 -20.46 5.82 -2.60
N ARG A 116 -21.36 5.35 -1.74
CA ARG A 116 -21.90 6.14 -0.62
C ARG A 116 -21.05 5.92 0.63
N TYR A 117 -20.64 7.03 1.23
CA TYR A 117 -19.96 7.04 2.51
C TYR A 117 -20.95 7.35 3.62
N SER A 118 -20.89 6.58 4.71
CA SER A 118 -21.52 6.96 5.97
C SER A 118 -20.44 7.52 6.89
N PHE A 119 -20.66 8.76 7.36
CA PHE A 119 -19.78 9.42 8.32
C PHE A 119 -20.28 9.27 9.75
N ALA A 120 -21.21 8.34 10.00
CA ALA A 120 -21.60 7.96 11.35
C ALA A 120 -20.42 7.23 12.02
N VAL A 121 -19.70 7.95 12.87
CA VAL A 121 -18.58 7.39 13.64
C VAL A 121 -19.12 6.87 14.98
N PRO A 122 -19.06 5.55 15.25
CA PRO A 122 -19.44 5.01 16.55
C PRO A 122 -18.62 5.63 17.69
N GLU A 123 -19.21 5.77 18.87
CA GLU A 123 -18.53 6.38 20.04
C GLU A 123 -17.23 5.68 20.41
N ALA A 124 -17.16 4.35 20.26
CA ALA A 124 -15.92 3.58 20.42
C ALA A 124 -14.77 4.12 19.54
N ILE A 125 -15.05 4.37 18.26
CA ILE A 125 -14.06 4.90 17.31
C ILE A 125 -13.69 6.34 17.67
N LYS A 126 -14.64 7.15 18.16
CA LYS A 126 -14.34 8.51 18.64
C LYS A 126 -13.40 8.52 19.85
N ARG A 127 -13.44 7.48 20.68
CA ARG A 127 -12.50 7.27 21.80
C ARG A 127 -11.13 6.72 21.37
N GLY A 128 -10.95 6.42 20.08
CA GLY A 128 -9.71 5.87 19.54
C GLY A 128 -9.65 4.35 19.50
N GLU A 129 -10.76 3.65 19.78
CA GLU A 129 -10.84 2.21 19.64
C GLU A 129 -10.89 1.80 18.15
N LEU A 130 -10.49 0.57 17.84
CA LEU A 130 -10.56 0.02 16.49
C LEU A 130 -11.96 -0.50 16.18
N ARG A 131 -12.33 -0.52 14.90
CA ARG A 131 -13.51 -1.26 14.45
C ARG A 131 -13.28 -2.75 14.69
N PRO A 132 -14.32 -3.51 15.02
CA PRO A 132 -14.20 -4.95 15.12
C PRO A 132 -13.69 -5.53 13.80
N LEU A 133 -12.85 -6.56 13.92
CA LEU A 133 -12.44 -7.36 12.76
C LEU A 133 -13.65 -8.08 12.17
N ARG A 134 -13.61 -8.40 10.88
CA ARG A 134 -14.66 -9.21 10.25
C ARG A 134 -14.49 -10.66 10.71
N ASP A 135 -15.59 -11.28 11.10
CA ASP A 135 -15.63 -12.72 11.38
C ASP A 135 -15.59 -13.49 10.06
N LEU A 136 -14.67 -14.45 9.94
CA LEU A 136 -14.50 -15.24 8.72
C LEU A 136 -15.56 -16.35 8.57
N GLU A 137 -16.34 -16.61 9.63
CA GLU A 137 -17.35 -17.69 9.67
C GLU A 137 -18.73 -17.27 9.12
N GLY A 138 -18.90 -16.01 8.69
CA GLY A 138 -20.21 -15.44 8.32
C GLY A 138 -20.42 -15.10 6.84
N ASP A 139 -19.42 -15.30 5.98
CA ASP A 139 -19.52 -15.06 4.53
C ASP A 139 -19.68 -16.41 3.78
N GLU A 140 -20.85 -17.04 3.89
CA GLU A 140 -21.38 -18.04 2.93
C GLU A 140 -22.53 -17.45 2.10
#